data_AF-A0A522CD14-F1
#
_entry.id   AF-A0A522CD14-F1
#
_cell.length_a   1.000
_cell.length_b   1.000
_cell.length_c   1.000
_cell.angle_alpha   90.00
_cell.angle_beta   90.00
_cell.angle_gamma   90.00
#
_symmetry.space_group_name_H-M   'P 1'
#
loop_
_entity.id
_entity.type
_entity.pdbx_description
1 polymer ?
#
loop_
_entity_poly.entity_id
_entity_poly.type
_entity_poly.pdbx_seq_one_letter_code
_entity_poly.pdbx_strand_id
1 'polypeptide(L)'
;GTAVHKKLGNVSVKLAAAFLVGSAGGTFIGGYINKSLYDKDPLLSEAFISTVYAVLLGFLGVYALIDFIKSRNAKDTGDAHGGSSGMTELSLKVQNVNIPPAIRFDEDYVPGGRKISGVIVAMGGVVVGLLAAIMGVGGGFVTFPMFVYVFGVSSMTTVGTDILQIIFTAGLAAISQYAIYGYVFYTLAMGMLLGSLIGIQVGALTTKVVKGVHIRGFYAVSILAGFINRAATLPKKLTELEVIDLSKPVVQGIESAGNIIFWVVVSIFAVWVISKFVMNIKLLRGEDESVSPVLVKEEA
;
A
#
# COMPACT_ATOMS: atom_id res chain seq x y z
N GLY A 1 13.43 8.23 4.86
CA GLY A 1 12.12 8.00 5.51
C GLY A 1 12.26 7.74 6.99
N THR A 2 12.57 6.50 7.39
CA THR A 2 12.57 6.08 8.80
C THR A 2 13.44 6.91 9.73
N ALA A 3 14.65 7.32 9.31
CA ALA A 3 15.50 8.17 10.16
C ALA A 3 14.87 9.54 10.48
N VAL A 4 14.06 10.09 9.57
CA VAL A 4 13.31 11.34 9.78
C VAL A 4 12.16 11.11 10.76
N HIS A 5 11.34 10.08 10.53
CA HIS A 5 10.25 9.74 11.46
C HIS A 5 10.75 9.30 12.84
N LYS A 6 11.92 8.66 12.92
CA LYS A 6 12.55 8.28 14.19
C LYS A 6 12.97 9.52 14.99
N LYS A 7 13.44 10.58 14.32
CA LYS A 7 13.73 11.87 14.97
C LYS A 7 12.46 12.58 15.46
N LEU A 8 11.31 12.28 14.86
CA LEU A 8 10.00 12.82 15.25
C LEU A 8 9.34 12.01 16.39
N GLY A 9 9.88 10.84 16.77
CA GLY A 9 9.28 9.94 17.76
C GLY A 9 8.31 8.91 17.17
N ASN A 10 7.98 9.01 15.88
CA ASN A 10 6.88 8.29 15.24
C ASN A 10 7.23 6.85 14.80
N VAL A 11 8.24 6.20 15.38
CA VAL A 11 8.70 4.86 14.93
C VAL A 11 8.68 3.88 16.09
N SER A 12 7.77 2.91 16.02
CA SER A 12 7.74 1.80 16.98
C SER A 12 8.58 0.63 16.47
N VAL A 13 9.83 0.56 16.90
CA VAL A 13 10.74 -0.53 16.54
C VAL A 13 10.20 -1.89 17.00
N LYS A 14 9.51 -1.94 18.15
CA LYS A 14 8.92 -3.19 18.67
C LYS A 14 7.81 -3.70 17.77
N LEU A 15 6.92 -2.82 17.30
CA LEU A 15 5.87 -3.18 16.34
C LEU A 15 6.48 -3.65 15.02
N ALA A 16 7.46 -2.92 14.49
CA ALA A 16 8.16 -3.30 13.26
C ALA A 16 8.83 -4.67 13.39
N ALA A 17 9.51 -4.95 14.50
CA ALA A 17 10.20 -6.22 14.72
C ALA A 17 9.22 -7.39 14.82
N ALA A 18 8.13 -7.26 15.60
CA ALA A 18 7.12 -8.31 15.71
C ALA A 18 6.44 -8.58 14.37
N PHE A 19 6.11 -7.52 13.62
CA PHE A 19 5.53 -7.64 12.30
C PHE A 19 6.50 -8.33 11.32
N LEU A 20 7.78 -7.96 11.37
CA LEU A 20 8.83 -8.52 10.51
C LEU A 20 9.04 -10.02 10.73
N VAL A 21 9.01 -10.48 11.99
CA VAL A 21 9.10 -11.92 12.30
C VAL A 21 7.98 -12.68 11.61
N GLY A 22 6.75 -12.15 11.67
CA GLY A 22 5.61 -12.70 10.96
C GLY A 22 5.77 -12.65 9.45
N SER A 23 6.13 -11.47 8.91
CA SER A 23 6.21 -11.26 7.47
C SER A 23 7.32 -12.06 6.81
N ALA A 24 8.41 -12.36 7.52
CA ALA A 24 9.42 -13.31 7.05
C ALA A 24 8.80 -14.69 6.83
N GLY A 25 8.09 -15.23 7.83
CA GLY A 25 7.38 -16.51 7.71
C GLY A 25 6.35 -16.50 6.57
N GLY A 26 5.54 -15.45 6.50
CA GLY A 26 4.59 -15.24 5.42
C GLY A 26 5.24 -15.23 4.03
N THR A 27 6.38 -14.56 3.90
CA THR A 27 7.14 -14.45 2.65
C THR A 27 7.59 -15.82 2.15
N PHE A 28 8.12 -16.67 3.03
CA PHE A 28 8.51 -18.03 2.64
C PHE A 28 7.30 -18.89 2.25
N ILE A 29 6.18 -18.78 2.98
CA ILE A 29 4.95 -19.52 2.66
C ILE A 29 4.39 -19.06 1.30
N GLY A 30 4.25 -17.75 1.09
CA GLY A 30 3.75 -17.19 -0.17
C GLY A 30 4.67 -17.52 -1.35
N GLY A 31 5.98 -17.45 -1.14
CA GLY A 31 6.98 -17.85 -2.14
C GLY A 31 6.92 -19.32 -2.49
N TYR A 32 6.75 -20.20 -1.48
CA TYR A 32 6.56 -21.63 -1.69
C TYR A 32 5.28 -21.94 -2.46
N ILE A 33 4.15 -21.31 -2.11
CA ILE A 33 2.88 -21.45 -2.84
C ILE A 33 3.07 -21.03 -4.29
N ASN A 34 3.61 -19.83 -4.52
CA ASN A 34 3.75 -19.30 -5.87
C ASN A 34 4.68 -20.16 -6.73
N LYS A 35 5.80 -20.60 -6.16
CA LYS A 35 6.74 -21.51 -6.83
C LYS A 35 6.11 -22.86 -7.14
N SER A 36 5.40 -23.46 -6.18
CA SER A 36 4.74 -24.75 -6.40
C SER A 36 3.68 -24.68 -7.49
N LEU A 37 2.98 -23.56 -7.64
CA LEU A 37 2.05 -23.34 -8.75
C LEU A 37 2.79 -23.15 -10.07
N TYR A 38 3.87 -22.35 -10.07
CA TYR A 38 4.67 -22.09 -11.26
C TYR A 38 5.35 -23.35 -11.82
N ASP A 39 5.90 -24.19 -10.93
CA ASP A 39 6.55 -25.44 -11.30
C ASP A 39 5.56 -26.48 -11.87
N LYS A 40 4.27 -26.37 -11.52
CA LYS A 40 3.20 -27.20 -12.08
C LYS A 40 2.73 -26.68 -13.44
N ASP A 41 2.40 -25.39 -13.49
CA ASP A 41 1.96 -24.70 -14.69
C ASP A 41 2.16 -23.18 -14.51
N PRO A 42 3.03 -22.55 -15.31
CA PRO A 42 3.22 -21.10 -15.29
C PRO A 42 1.91 -20.31 -15.48
N LEU A 43 0.98 -20.78 -16.32
CA LEU A 43 -0.29 -20.12 -16.55
C LEU A 43 -1.18 -20.13 -15.30
N LEU A 44 -1.11 -21.22 -14.54
CA LEU A 44 -1.85 -21.38 -13.29
C LEU A 44 -1.31 -20.42 -12.21
N SER A 45 0.02 -20.27 -12.11
CA SER A 45 0.64 -19.25 -11.26
C SER A 45 0.21 -17.84 -11.67
N GLU A 46 0.24 -17.50 -12.96
CA GLU A 46 -0.19 -16.18 -13.45
C GLU A 46 -1.67 -15.89 -13.16
N ALA A 47 -2.55 -16.88 -13.36
CA ALA A 47 -3.97 -16.76 -13.07
C ALA A 47 -4.22 -16.61 -11.56
N PHE A 48 -3.49 -17.37 -10.73
CA PHE A 48 -3.56 -17.28 -9.28
C PHE A 48 -3.14 -15.89 -8.79
N ILE A 49 -1.97 -15.40 -9.22
CA ILE A 49 -1.49 -14.05 -8.88
C ILE A 49 -2.51 -13.00 -9.31
N SER A 50 -2.99 -13.07 -10.56
CA SER A 50 -3.97 -12.11 -11.09
C SER A 50 -5.28 -12.11 -10.29
N THR A 51 -5.71 -13.29 -9.81
CA THR A 51 -6.92 -13.43 -9.00
C THR A 51 -6.73 -12.80 -7.62
N VAL A 52 -5.62 -13.11 -6.95
CA VAL A 52 -5.27 -12.51 -5.66
C VAL A 52 -5.19 -10.98 -5.77
N TYR A 53 -4.54 -10.47 -6.82
CA TYR A 53 -4.50 -9.04 -7.12
C TYR A 53 -5.88 -8.44 -7.33
N ALA A 54 -6.73 -9.04 -8.17
CA ALA A 54 -8.06 -8.52 -8.46
C ALA A 54 -8.94 -8.48 -7.21
N VAL A 55 -8.94 -9.55 -6.40
CA VAL A 55 -9.71 -9.59 -5.15
C VAL A 55 -9.22 -8.52 -4.17
N LEU A 56 -7.91 -8.43 -3.97
CA LEU A 56 -7.33 -7.49 -3.02
C LEU A 56 -7.52 -6.03 -3.45
N LEU A 57 -7.22 -5.70 -4.71
CA LEU A 57 -7.41 -4.34 -5.24
C LEU A 57 -8.89 -3.98 -5.34
N GLY A 58 -9.77 -4.95 -5.63
CA GLY A 58 -11.21 -4.74 -5.59
C GLY A 58 -11.69 -4.35 -4.19
N PHE A 59 -11.28 -5.13 -3.18
CA PHE A 59 -11.59 -4.84 -1.78
C PHE A 59 -11.02 -3.47 -1.35
N LEU A 60 -9.72 -3.23 -1.55
CA LEU A 60 -9.06 -1.98 -1.16
C LEU A 60 -9.59 -0.78 -1.95
N GLY A 61 -9.91 -0.95 -3.23
CA GLY A 61 -10.43 0.12 -4.09
C GLY A 61 -11.83 0.54 -3.69
N VAL A 62 -12.72 -0.42 -3.45
CA VAL A 62 -14.06 -0.14 -2.92
C VAL A 62 -13.97 0.48 -1.53
N TYR A 63 -13.10 -0.04 -0.65
CA TYR A 63 -12.89 0.52 0.67
C TYR A 63 -12.40 1.98 0.61
N ALA A 64 -11.36 2.26 -0.18
CA ALA A 64 -10.82 3.60 -0.37
C ALA A 64 -11.85 4.56 -0.99
N LEU A 65 -12.70 4.07 -1.90
CA LEU A 65 -13.79 4.86 -2.47
C LEU A 65 -14.84 5.20 -1.42
N ILE A 66 -15.22 4.25 -0.56
CA ILE A 66 -16.14 4.49 0.55
C ILE A 66 -15.54 5.50 1.53
N ASP A 67 -14.26 5.38 1.88
CA ASP A 67 -13.58 6.35 2.74
C ASP A 67 -13.55 7.75 2.11
N PHE A 68 -13.22 7.84 0.83
CA PHE A 68 -13.27 9.11 0.08
C PHE A 68 -14.67 9.74 0.12
N ILE A 69 -15.72 8.98 -0.18
CA ILE A 69 -17.11 9.48 -0.16
C ILE A 69 -17.52 9.97 1.23
N LYS A 70 -17.15 9.23 2.29
CA LYS A 70 -17.43 9.63 3.67
C LYS A 70 -16.66 10.88 4.08
N SER A 71 -15.38 10.96 3.72
CA SER A 71 -14.50 12.09 4.06
C SER A 71 -14.89 13.38 3.33
N ARG A 72 -15.52 13.29 2.15
CA ARG A 72 -16.03 14.47 1.42
C ARG A 72 -17.05 15.28 2.23
N ASN A 73 -17.77 14.63 3.16
CA ASN A 73 -18.80 15.25 3.99
C ASN A 73 -18.32 15.52 5.43
N ALA A 74 -17.12 15.06 5.81
CA ALA A 74 -16.53 15.28 7.12
C ALA A 74 -15.62 16.52 7.11
N LYS A 75 -15.36 17.12 8.28
CA LYS A 75 -14.31 18.15 8.40
C LYS A 75 -12.96 17.50 8.07
N ASP A 76 -12.15 18.17 7.23
CA ASP A 76 -10.82 17.69 6.83
C ASP A 76 -9.96 17.54 8.08
N THR A 77 -9.47 16.31 8.35
CA THR A 77 -8.65 16.00 9.54
C THR A 77 -7.16 16.01 9.23
N GLY A 78 -6.75 16.54 8.06
CA GLY A 78 -5.35 16.62 7.64
C GLY A 78 -4.68 15.28 7.28
N ASP A 79 -5.36 14.15 7.49
CA ASP A 79 -4.76 12.83 7.28
C ASP A 79 -4.94 12.37 5.82
N ALA A 80 -3.87 12.45 5.04
CA ALA A 80 -3.84 12.11 3.61
C ALA A 80 -4.08 10.62 3.33
N HIS A 81 -3.92 9.76 4.34
CA HIS A 81 -4.02 8.31 4.20
C HIS A 81 -5.32 7.69 4.74
N GLY A 82 -6.36 8.50 5.00
CA GLY A 82 -7.70 7.99 5.32
C GLY A 82 -7.87 7.46 6.75
N GLY A 83 -6.85 7.56 7.60
CA GLY A 83 -6.96 7.14 8.99
C GLY A 83 -8.08 7.91 9.71
N SER A 84 -9.19 7.24 10.01
CA SER A 84 -10.17 7.81 10.93
C SER A 84 -9.44 8.07 12.25
N SER A 85 -9.49 9.29 12.77
CA SER A 85 -8.86 9.64 14.06
C SER A 85 -9.43 8.84 15.26
N GLY A 86 -10.41 7.95 15.05
CA GLY A 86 -10.92 6.98 16.01
C GLY A 86 -10.53 5.53 15.68
N MET A 87 -10.39 4.70 16.72
CA MET A 87 -10.19 3.26 16.59
C MET A 87 -11.43 2.59 15.99
N THR A 88 -11.24 1.61 15.11
CA THR A 88 -12.35 0.79 14.63
C THR A 88 -12.81 -0.20 15.71
N GLU A 89 -14.04 -0.71 15.63
CA GLU A 89 -14.49 -1.79 16.51
C GLU A 89 -13.58 -3.02 16.45
N LEU A 90 -13.01 -3.29 15.27
CA LEU A 90 -12.05 -4.35 15.07
C LEU A 90 -10.74 -4.06 15.82
N SER A 91 -10.23 -2.83 15.75
CA SER A 91 -9.03 -2.41 16.48
C SER A 91 -9.19 -2.57 17.99
N LEU A 92 -10.36 -2.23 18.53
CA LEU A 92 -10.67 -2.41 19.95
C LEU A 92 -10.64 -3.89 20.33
N LYS A 93 -11.30 -4.75 19.54
CA LYS A 93 -11.30 -6.20 19.78
C LYS A 93 -9.88 -6.78 19.74
N VAL A 94 -9.08 -6.39 18.75
CA VAL A 94 -7.72 -6.87 18.57
C VAL A 94 -6.80 -6.41 19.71
N GLN A 95 -6.88 -5.15 20.14
CA GLN A 95 -6.07 -4.63 21.24
C GLN A 95 -6.48 -5.21 22.61
N ASN A 96 -7.73 -5.66 22.76
CA ASN A 96 -8.21 -6.32 23.98
C ASN A 96 -7.67 -7.74 24.16
N VAL A 97 -7.17 -8.38 23.10
CA VAL A 97 -6.56 -9.71 23.20
C VAL A 97 -5.17 -9.59 23.83
N ASN A 98 -5.06 -10.01 25.08
CA ASN A 98 -3.84 -9.89 25.87
C ASN A 98 -3.01 -11.18 25.87
N ILE A 99 -2.40 -11.49 24.72
CA ILE A 99 -1.43 -12.60 24.60
C ILE A 99 -0.01 -12.02 24.68
N PRO A 100 0.85 -12.47 25.61
CA PRO A 100 2.23 -11.99 25.71
C PRO A 100 3.07 -12.44 24.50
N PRO A 101 4.08 -11.66 24.07
CA PRO A 101 4.51 -10.37 24.62
C PRO A 101 3.60 -9.21 24.19
N ALA A 102 3.20 -8.35 25.13
CA ALA A 102 2.43 -7.14 24.83
C ALA A 102 3.37 -6.00 24.40
N ILE A 103 3.06 -5.37 23.27
CA ILE A 103 3.80 -4.23 22.72
C ILE A 103 3.03 -2.96 23.01
N ARG A 104 3.68 -2.00 23.67
CA ARG A 104 3.15 -0.64 23.88
C ARG A 104 3.59 0.28 22.74
N PHE A 105 2.71 1.19 22.35
CA PHE A 105 2.92 2.15 21.27
C PHE A 105 2.02 3.38 21.45
N ASP A 106 2.21 4.42 20.63
CA ASP A 106 1.45 5.68 20.67
C ASP A 106 1.45 6.39 22.04
N GLU A 107 2.51 6.22 22.84
CA GLU A 107 2.63 6.84 24.17
C GLU A 107 2.68 8.38 24.08
N ASP A 108 3.25 8.90 22.99
CA ASP A 108 3.37 10.35 22.73
C ASP A 108 2.09 10.97 22.13
N TYR A 109 1.14 10.14 21.67
CA TYR A 109 -0.07 10.60 20.97
C TYR A 109 -1.37 10.37 21.74
N VAL A 110 -1.40 9.38 22.63
CA VAL A 110 -2.60 9.00 23.38
C VAL A 110 -2.24 8.92 24.86
N PRO A 111 -2.90 9.70 25.75
CA PRO A 111 -2.67 9.62 27.19
C PRO A 111 -2.84 8.17 27.70
N GLY A 112 -1.78 7.61 28.28
CA GLY A 112 -1.73 6.21 28.76
C GLY A 112 -1.21 5.18 27.73
N GLY A 113 -0.98 5.60 26.49
CA GLY A 113 -0.50 4.76 25.40
C GLY A 113 -1.50 3.68 24.96
N ARG A 114 -1.18 3.00 23.86
CA ARG A 114 -1.93 1.83 23.37
C ARG A 114 -1.09 0.57 23.54
N LYS A 115 -1.77 -0.58 23.56
CA LYS A 115 -1.10 -1.89 23.65
C LYS A 115 -1.73 -2.89 22.70
N ILE A 116 -0.91 -3.76 22.13
CA ILE A 116 -1.35 -4.86 21.28
C ILE A 116 -0.46 -6.09 21.52
N SER A 117 -1.03 -7.29 21.40
CA SER A 117 -0.24 -8.52 21.43
C SER A 117 0.73 -8.57 20.24
N GLY A 118 2.02 -8.81 20.53
CA GLY A 118 3.04 -9.03 19.51
C GLY A 118 2.75 -10.26 18.63
N VAL A 119 2.04 -11.26 19.15
CA VAL A 119 1.60 -12.43 18.38
C VAL A 119 0.60 -12.02 17.30
N ILE A 120 -0.34 -11.13 17.62
CA ILE A 120 -1.33 -10.65 16.64
C ILE A 120 -0.65 -9.80 15.57
N VAL A 121 0.30 -8.95 15.98
CA VAL A 121 1.11 -8.16 15.05
C VAL A 121 1.90 -9.08 14.11
N ALA A 122 2.52 -10.14 14.64
CA ALA A 122 3.21 -11.14 13.83
C ALA A 122 2.25 -11.90 12.90
N MET A 123 1.05 -12.28 13.36
CA MET A 123 0.05 -12.94 12.51
C MET A 123 -0.39 -12.05 11.33
N GLY A 124 -0.61 -10.76 11.56
CA GLY A 124 -0.86 -9.83 10.45
C GLY A 124 0.36 -9.68 9.55
N GLY A 125 1.57 -9.69 10.13
CA GLY A 125 2.83 -9.80 9.41
C GLY A 125 2.85 -11.01 8.46
N VAL A 126 2.45 -12.20 8.91
CA VAL A 126 2.37 -13.42 8.07
C VAL A 126 1.46 -13.19 6.87
N VAL A 127 0.27 -12.63 7.09
CA VAL A 127 -0.68 -12.35 6.00
C VAL A 127 -0.08 -11.38 4.99
N VAL A 128 0.51 -10.27 5.46
CA VAL A 128 1.11 -9.27 4.57
C VAL A 128 2.33 -9.81 3.86
N GLY A 129 3.20 -10.57 4.54
CA GLY A 129 4.37 -11.20 3.93
C GLY A 129 3.98 -12.21 2.85
N LEU A 130 2.93 -13.01 3.10
CA LEU A 130 2.39 -13.95 2.13
C LEU A 130 1.87 -13.22 0.89
N LEU A 131 1.06 -12.17 1.07
CA LEU A 131 0.57 -11.36 -0.03
C LEU A 131 1.71 -10.66 -0.77
N ALA A 132 2.70 -10.11 -0.05
CA ALA A 132 3.87 -9.46 -0.62
C ALA A 132 4.68 -10.41 -1.52
N ALA A 133 4.87 -11.66 -1.09
CA ALA A 133 5.62 -12.67 -1.84
C ALA A 133 4.86 -13.22 -3.05
N ILE A 134 3.54 -13.44 -2.93
CA ILE A 134 2.71 -13.87 -4.08
C ILE A 134 2.66 -12.77 -5.13
N MET A 135 2.47 -11.53 -4.68
CA MET A 135 2.19 -10.41 -5.57
C MET A 135 3.46 -9.73 -6.11
N GLY A 136 4.60 -9.83 -5.42
CA GLY A 136 5.87 -9.21 -5.84
C GLY A 136 5.95 -7.69 -5.67
N VAL A 137 5.00 -7.07 -4.95
CA VAL A 137 4.86 -5.61 -4.77
C VAL A 137 5.24 -5.13 -3.36
N GLY A 138 5.90 -5.97 -2.57
CA GLY A 138 6.42 -5.62 -1.25
C GLY A 138 5.39 -5.50 -0.12
N GLY A 139 4.08 -5.44 -0.42
CA GLY A 139 3.00 -5.50 0.58
C GLY A 139 2.61 -4.17 1.24
N GLY A 140 3.31 -3.06 0.93
CA GLY A 140 3.14 -1.78 1.64
C GLY A 140 1.73 -1.18 1.58
N PHE A 141 1.04 -1.34 0.44
CA PHE A 141 -0.35 -0.89 0.31
C PHE A 141 -1.35 -1.71 1.14
N VAL A 142 -0.95 -2.88 1.66
CA VAL A 142 -1.73 -3.68 2.63
C VAL A 142 -1.29 -3.39 4.06
N THR A 143 0.00 -3.16 4.28
CA THR A 143 0.54 -2.89 5.61
C THR A 143 -0.10 -1.66 6.24
N PHE A 144 -0.17 -0.55 5.50
CA PHE A 144 -0.72 0.69 6.06
C PHE A 144 -2.18 0.51 6.54
N PRO A 145 -3.12 0.00 5.71
CA PRO A 145 -4.47 -0.34 6.17
C PRO A 145 -4.50 -1.32 7.36
N MET A 146 -3.59 -2.29 7.40
CA MET A 146 -3.53 -3.25 8.49
C MET A 146 -3.15 -2.58 9.82
N PHE A 147 -2.14 -1.72 9.82
CA PHE A 147 -1.72 -1.00 11.02
C PHE A 147 -2.79 -0.03 11.52
N VAL A 148 -3.38 0.76 10.63
CA VAL A 148 -4.36 1.77 11.03
C VAL A 148 -5.71 1.15 11.38
N TYR A 149 -6.29 0.31 10.51
CA TYR A 149 -7.67 -0.13 10.66
C TYR A 149 -7.82 -1.44 11.44
N VAL A 150 -6.85 -2.35 11.34
CA VAL A 150 -6.91 -3.64 12.07
C VAL A 150 -6.26 -3.49 13.43
N PHE A 151 -5.04 -2.95 13.49
CA PHE A 151 -4.32 -2.83 14.75
C PHE A 151 -4.65 -1.56 15.53
N GLY A 152 -5.22 -0.53 14.89
CA GLY A 152 -5.53 0.73 15.57
C GLY A 152 -4.28 1.50 15.99
N VAL A 153 -3.22 1.43 15.18
CA VAL A 153 -2.01 2.25 15.35
C VAL A 153 -2.28 3.63 14.75
N SER A 154 -1.84 4.69 15.42
CA SER A 154 -1.96 6.05 14.89
C SER A 154 -1.33 6.16 13.50
N SER A 155 -1.88 7.01 12.64
CA SER A 155 -1.35 7.22 11.29
C SER A 155 0.11 7.67 11.31
N MET A 156 0.46 8.54 12.26
CA MET A 156 1.82 9.05 12.43
C MET A 156 2.83 7.94 12.77
N THR A 157 2.52 7.12 13.78
CA THR A 157 3.36 5.96 14.12
C THR A 157 3.39 4.93 13.00
N THR A 158 2.27 4.76 12.29
CA THR A 158 2.16 3.80 11.18
C THR A 158 3.09 4.17 10.04
N VAL A 159 3.12 5.43 9.57
CA VAL A 159 4.01 5.85 8.48
C VAL A 159 5.47 5.54 8.80
N GLY A 160 5.94 5.89 10.00
CA GLY A 160 7.32 5.65 10.41
C GLY A 160 7.66 4.16 10.56
N THR A 161 6.75 3.40 11.18
CA THR A 161 6.91 1.96 11.46
C THR A 161 6.83 1.12 10.18
N ASP A 162 5.93 1.47 9.26
CA ASP A 162 5.76 0.79 7.98
C ASP A 162 7.00 0.94 7.09
N ILE A 163 7.55 2.16 6.97
CA ILE A 163 8.77 2.39 6.19
C ILE A 163 9.95 1.57 6.77
N LEU A 164 10.02 1.39 8.09
CA LEU A 164 11.06 0.55 8.70
C LEU A 164 10.89 -0.92 8.30
N GLN A 165 9.70 -1.49 8.50
CA GLN A 165 9.48 -2.91 8.28
C GLN A 165 9.52 -3.27 6.78
N ILE A 166 9.01 -2.40 5.90
CA ILE A 166 8.80 -2.71 4.48
C ILE A 166 10.11 -2.95 3.75
N ILE A 167 11.18 -2.24 4.14
CA ILE A 167 12.52 -2.41 3.58
C ILE A 167 13.00 -3.85 3.79
N PHE A 168 12.76 -4.41 4.98
CA PHE A 168 13.15 -5.77 5.29
C PHE A 168 12.20 -6.79 4.68
N THR A 169 10.88 -6.61 4.81
CA THR A 169 9.89 -7.55 4.26
C THR A 169 10.00 -7.65 2.73
N ALA A 170 9.99 -6.52 2.03
CA ALA A 170 10.10 -6.48 0.57
C ALA A 170 11.51 -6.90 0.10
N GLY A 171 12.55 -6.53 0.83
CA GLY A 171 13.93 -6.97 0.55
C GLY A 171 14.08 -8.48 0.67
N LEU A 172 13.56 -9.08 1.75
CA LEU A 172 13.53 -10.53 1.93
C LEU A 172 12.78 -11.20 0.78
N ALA A 173 11.55 -10.77 0.49
CA ALA A 173 10.76 -11.33 -0.60
C ALA A 173 11.46 -11.20 -1.98
N ALA A 174 11.99 -10.03 -2.30
CA ALA A 174 12.69 -9.79 -3.56
C ALA A 174 13.92 -10.70 -3.72
N ILE A 175 14.72 -10.84 -2.66
CA ILE A 175 15.94 -11.67 -2.69
C ILE A 175 15.57 -13.15 -2.72
N SER A 176 14.78 -13.61 -1.75
CA SER A 176 14.51 -15.03 -1.54
C SER A 176 13.65 -15.64 -2.65
N GLN A 177 12.74 -14.86 -3.23
CA GLN A 177 11.77 -15.37 -4.21
C GLN A 177 12.12 -15.04 -5.66
N TYR A 178 12.87 -13.97 -5.92
CA TYR A 178 13.13 -13.54 -7.30
C TYR A 178 14.62 -13.47 -7.63
N ALA A 179 15.45 -12.87 -6.78
CA ALA A 179 16.86 -12.67 -7.11
C ALA A 179 17.65 -13.98 -7.12
N ILE A 180 17.47 -14.85 -6.12
CA ILE A 180 18.17 -16.15 -6.03
C ILE A 180 17.84 -17.05 -7.23
N TYR A 181 16.61 -16.96 -7.75
CA TYR A 181 16.14 -17.76 -8.88
C TYR A 181 16.43 -17.14 -10.24
N GLY A 182 17.08 -15.96 -10.29
CA GLY A 182 17.44 -15.30 -11.54
C GLY A 182 16.27 -14.65 -12.29
N TYR A 183 15.14 -14.40 -11.62
CA TYR A 183 13.96 -13.75 -12.23
C TYR A 183 14.07 -12.22 -12.31
N VAL A 184 15.14 -11.63 -11.79
CA VAL A 184 15.29 -10.16 -11.71
C VAL A 184 16.10 -9.62 -12.89
N PHE A 185 15.43 -8.84 -13.73
CA PHE A 185 16.10 -7.99 -14.72
C PHE A 185 16.62 -6.71 -14.04
N TYR A 186 17.89 -6.73 -13.59
CA TYR A 186 18.48 -5.62 -12.84
C TYR A 186 18.44 -4.27 -13.56
N THR A 187 18.59 -4.25 -14.88
CA THR A 187 18.47 -3.02 -15.69
C THR A 187 17.09 -2.39 -15.57
N LEU A 188 16.03 -3.20 -15.69
CA LEU A 188 14.65 -2.75 -15.55
C LEU A 188 14.36 -2.32 -14.10
N ALA A 189 14.80 -3.13 -13.12
CA ALA A 189 14.64 -2.82 -11.71
C ALA A 189 15.29 -1.48 -11.32
N MET A 190 16.50 -1.21 -11.81
CA MET A 190 17.19 0.07 -11.57
C MET A 190 16.48 1.25 -12.23
N GLY A 191 16.01 1.08 -13.47
CA GLY A 191 15.22 2.12 -14.15
C GLY A 191 13.94 2.46 -13.40
N MET A 192 13.20 1.43 -12.94
CA MET A 192 12.00 1.61 -12.11
C MET A 192 12.31 2.28 -10.77
N LEU A 193 13.42 1.90 -10.13
CA LEU A 193 13.86 2.50 -8.86
C LEU A 193 14.13 4.00 -9.03
N LEU A 194 14.92 4.39 -10.02
CA LEU A 194 15.24 5.81 -10.27
C LEU A 194 13.99 6.63 -10.59
N GLY A 195 13.11 6.11 -11.45
CA GLY A 195 11.83 6.75 -11.76
C GLY A 195 10.94 6.91 -10.51
N SER A 196 10.87 5.88 -9.68
CA SER A 196 10.09 5.91 -8.44
C SER A 196 10.66 6.91 -7.41
N LEU A 197 11.98 7.03 -7.29
CA LEU A 197 12.62 7.97 -6.35
C LEU A 197 12.27 9.43 -6.69
N ILE A 198 12.23 9.77 -7.98
CA ILE A 198 11.81 11.10 -8.43
C ILE A 198 10.31 11.28 -8.18
N GLY A 199 9.49 10.30 -8.59
CA GLY A 199 8.04 10.34 -8.44
C GLY A 199 7.58 10.48 -6.98
N ILE A 200 8.20 9.72 -6.05
CA ILE A 200 7.90 9.78 -4.61
C ILE A 200 8.23 11.16 -4.03
N GLN A 201 9.36 11.77 -4.43
CA GLN A 201 9.74 13.10 -3.96
C GLN A 201 8.79 14.18 -4.47
N VAL A 202 8.46 14.16 -5.76
CA VAL A 202 7.50 15.10 -6.37
C VAL A 202 6.12 14.92 -5.73
N GLY A 203 5.67 13.68 -5.53
CA GLY A 203 4.41 13.35 -4.86
C GLY A 203 4.37 13.86 -3.42
N ALA A 204 5.40 13.58 -2.61
CA ALA A 204 5.49 13.99 -1.21
C ALA A 204 5.56 15.52 -1.01
N LEU A 205 6.11 16.26 -1.99
CA LEU A 205 6.05 17.71 -1.97
C LEU A 205 4.67 18.22 -2.38
N THR A 206 4.03 17.56 -3.35
CA THR A 206 2.67 17.90 -3.80
C THR A 206 1.63 17.73 -2.70
N THR A 207 1.77 16.74 -1.81
CA THR A 207 0.83 16.56 -0.70
C THR A 207 0.79 17.74 0.26
N LYS A 208 1.87 18.53 0.37
CA LYS A 208 1.92 19.73 1.24
C LYS A 208 1.03 20.89 0.76
N VAL A 209 0.64 20.87 -0.52
CA VAL A 209 -0.09 21.97 -1.19
C VAL A 209 -1.46 21.53 -1.71
N VAL A 210 -1.88 20.31 -1.37
CA VAL A 210 -3.14 19.69 -1.81
C VAL A 210 -3.92 19.25 -0.57
N LYS A 211 -5.23 19.53 -0.55
CA LYS A 211 -6.14 19.08 0.51
C LYS A 211 -6.20 17.56 0.63
N GLY A 212 -6.32 17.04 1.85
CA GLY A 212 -6.35 15.60 2.13
C GLY A 212 -7.42 14.85 1.33
N VAL A 213 -8.60 15.44 1.17
CA VAL A 213 -9.72 14.86 0.39
C VAL A 213 -9.35 14.53 -1.06
N HIS A 214 -8.55 15.38 -1.73
CA HIS A 214 -8.13 15.10 -3.10
C HIS A 214 -7.16 13.92 -3.14
N ILE A 215 -6.23 13.84 -2.18
CA ILE A 215 -5.26 12.75 -2.09
C ILE A 215 -5.99 11.42 -1.89
N ARG A 216 -6.99 11.36 -1.00
CA ARG A 216 -7.83 10.18 -0.79
C ARG A 216 -8.58 9.76 -2.05
N GLY A 217 -9.14 10.73 -2.79
CA GLY A 217 -9.80 10.47 -4.07
C GLY A 217 -8.87 9.87 -5.11
N PHE A 218 -7.65 10.42 -5.24
CA PHE A 218 -6.65 9.88 -6.17
C PHE A 218 -6.17 8.48 -5.77
N TYR A 219 -5.98 8.24 -4.48
CA TYR A 219 -5.62 6.92 -3.96
C TYR A 219 -6.69 5.88 -4.33
N ALA A 220 -7.97 6.18 -4.11
CA ALA A 220 -9.09 5.31 -4.48
C ALA A 220 -9.13 5.04 -6.00
N VAL A 221 -9.04 6.09 -6.82
CA VAL A 221 -9.08 5.98 -8.28
C VAL A 221 -7.90 5.17 -8.82
N SER A 222 -6.70 5.34 -8.26
CA SER A 222 -5.50 4.62 -8.68
C SER A 222 -5.59 3.11 -8.38
N ILE A 223 -6.10 2.75 -7.19
CA ILE A 223 -6.32 1.34 -6.83
C ILE A 223 -7.42 0.72 -7.70
N LEU A 224 -8.52 1.44 -7.94
CA LEU A 224 -9.61 0.96 -8.80
C LEU A 224 -9.17 0.78 -10.25
N ALA A 225 -8.30 1.65 -10.77
CA ALA A 225 -7.70 1.46 -12.08
C ALA A 225 -6.87 0.17 -12.13
N GLY A 226 -6.05 -0.09 -11.10
CA GLY A 226 -5.31 -1.34 -10.97
C GLY A 226 -6.23 -2.56 -10.88
N PHE A 227 -7.33 -2.46 -10.14
CA PHE A 227 -8.35 -3.50 -10.08
C PHE A 227 -8.96 -3.79 -11.45
N ILE A 228 -9.42 -2.76 -12.17
CA ILE A 228 -10.00 -2.89 -13.52
C ILE A 228 -9.01 -3.56 -14.45
N ASN A 229 -7.73 -3.16 -14.39
CA ASN A 229 -6.67 -3.76 -15.19
C ASN A 229 -6.55 -5.27 -14.94
N ARG A 230 -6.41 -5.66 -13.66
CA ARG A 230 -6.23 -7.07 -13.28
C ARG A 230 -7.48 -7.90 -13.54
N ALA A 231 -8.66 -7.36 -13.25
CA ALA A 231 -9.94 -7.99 -13.52
C ALA A 231 -10.16 -8.22 -15.03
N ALA A 232 -9.74 -7.27 -15.88
CA ALA A 232 -9.81 -7.40 -17.33
C ALA A 232 -8.84 -8.45 -17.91
N THR A 233 -7.71 -8.71 -17.24
CA THR A 233 -6.76 -9.77 -17.65
C THR A 233 -7.26 -11.18 -17.29
N LEU A 234 -8.09 -11.33 -16.25
CA LEU A 234 -8.53 -12.64 -15.76
C LEU A 234 -9.26 -13.53 -16.78
N PRO A 235 -10.25 -13.04 -17.56
CA PRO A 235 -10.95 -13.87 -18.54
C PRO A 235 -10.01 -14.53 -19.54
N LYS A 236 -8.99 -13.82 -20.01
CA LYS A 236 -7.96 -14.37 -20.91
C LYS A 236 -7.21 -15.52 -20.23
N LYS A 237 -6.77 -15.34 -18.98
CA LYS A 237 -6.06 -16.37 -18.22
C LYS A 237 -6.91 -17.60 -17.95
N LEU A 238 -8.19 -17.41 -17.64
CA LEU A 238 -9.13 -18.53 -17.44
C LEU A 238 -9.45 -19.26 -18.75
N THR A 239 -9.44 -18.57 -19.89
CA THR A 239 -9.60 -19.19 -21.21
C THR A 239 -8.36 -19.97 -21.62
N GLU A 240 -7.16 -19.43 -21.34
CA GLU A 240 -5.87 -20.11 -21.55
C GLU A 240 -5.74 -21.39 -20.69
N LEU A 241 -6.40 -21.43 -19.53
CA LEU A 241 -6.49 -22.60 -18.64
C LEU A 241 -7.68 -23.54 -18.94
N GLU A 242 -8.41 -23.32 -20.04
CA GLU A 242 -9.58 -24.11 -20.43
C GLU A 242 -10.70 -24.17 -19.35
N VAL A 243 -10.75 -23.18 -18.45
CA VAL A 243 -11.77 -23.07 -17.39
C VAL A 243 -13.06 -22.45 -17.91
N ILE A 244 -12.93 -21.49 -18.83
CA ILE A 244 -14.05 -20.82 -19.49
C ILE A 244 -13.85 -20.85 -21.00
N ASP A 245 -14.94 -20.97 -21.75
CA ASP A 245 -14.92 -20.92 -23.21
C ASP A 245 -15.38 -19.55 -23.71
N LEU A 246 -14.40 -18.69 -24.00
CA LEU A 246 -14.63 -17.38 -24.60
C LEU A 246 -13.78 -17.25 -25.86
N SER A 247 -14.34 -16.65 -26.90
CA SER A 247 -13.59 -16.41 -28.14
C SER A 247 -12.39 -15.50 -27.91
N LYS A 248 -11.26 -15.79 -28.59
CA LYS A 248 -10.03 -14.99 -28.53
C LYS A 248 -10.25 -13.47 -28.73
N PRO A 249 -11.09 -13.03 -29.69
CA PRO A 249 -11.35 -11.59 -29.87
C PRO A 249 -12.02 -10.94 -28.65
N VAL A 250 -12.92 -11.66 -27.96
CA VAL A 250 -13.62 -11.13 -26.79
C VAL A 250 -12.66 -10.92 -25.63
N VAL A 251 -11.84 -11.93 -25.29
CA VAL A 251 -10.90 -11.82 -24.16
C VAL A 251 -9.80 -10.79 -24.42
N GLN A 252 -9.32 -10.67 -25.67
CA GLN A 252 -8.37 -9.63 -26.05
C GLN A 252 -8.99 -8.24 -26.00
N GLY A 253 -10.27 -8.11 -26.40
CA GLY A 253 -11.00 -6.84 -26.30
C GLY A 253 -11.17 -6.37 -24.85
N ILE A 254 -11.54 -7.28 -23.94
CA ILE A 254 -11.67 -6.99 -22.51
C ILE A 254 -10.31 -6.59 -21.92
N GLU A 255 -9.27 -7.39 -22.13
CA GLU A 255 -7.91 -7.09 -21.66
C GLU A 255 -7.41 -5.72 -22.14
N SER A 256 -7.61 -5.43 -23.44
CA SER A 256 -7.21 -4.17 -24.05
C SER A 256 -7.98 -2.99 -23.45
N ALA A 257 -9.30 -3.12 -23.25
CA ALA A 257 -10.10 -2.08 -22.62
C ALA A 257 -9.61 -1.78 -21.19
N GLY A 258 -9.33 -2.81 -20.40
CA GLY A 258 -8.79 -2.64 -19.05
C GLY A 258 -7.41 -2.00 -19.02
N ASN A 259 -6.54 -2.34 -19.98
CA ASN A 259 -5.23 -1.70 -20.15
C ASN A 259 -5.35 -0.21 -20.52
N ILE A 260 -6.25 0.12 -21.45
CA ILE A 260 -6.48 1.53 -21.87
C ILE A 260 -7.01 2.34 -20.69
N ILE A 261 -8.04 1.85 -20.00
CA ILE A 261 -8.60 2.55 -18.83
C ILE A 261 -7.52 2.81 -17.78
N PHE A 262 -6.70 1.80 -17.48
CA PHE A 262 -5.60 1.94 -16.52
C PHE A 262 -4.62 3.05 -16.91
N TRP A 263 -4.11 3.01 -18.14
CA TRP A 263 -3.12 3.99 -18.59
C TRP A 263 -3.71 5.40 -18.70
N VAL A 264 -4.96 5.55 -19.14
CA VAL A 264 -5.65 6.85 -19.16
C VAL A 264 -5.72 7.45 -17.75
N VAL A 265 -6.14 6.66 -16.77
CA VAL A 265 -6.24 7.11 -15.38
C VAL A 265 -4.86 7.49 -14.82
N VAL A 266 -3.85 6.64 -15.03
CA VAL A 266 -2.47 6.89 -14.56
C VAL A 266 -1.88 8.15 -15.22
N SER A 267 -2.10 8.36 -16.52
CA SER A 267 -1.62 9.54 -17.24
C SER A 267 -2.29 10.83 -16.73
N ILE A 268 -3.61 10.82 -16.53
CA ILE A 268 -4.33 11.97 -15.96
C ILE A 268 -3.77 12.30 -14.57
N PHE A 269 -3.57 11.29 -13.74
CA PHE A 269 -3.03 11.47 -12.40
C PHE A 269 -1.61 12.03 -12.42
N ALA A 270 -0.73 11.48 -13.26
CA ALA A 270 0.66 11.95 -13.39
C ALA A 270 0.73 13.42 -13.85
N VAL A 271 -0.05 13.79 -14.88
CA VAL A 271 -0.12 15.17 -15.37
C VAL A 271 -0.63 16.10 -14.27
N TRP A 272 -1.65 15.69 -13.52
CA TRP A 272 -2.20 16.49 -12.43
C TRP A 272 -1.20 16.70 -11.29
N VAL A 273 -0.49 15.66 -10.85
CA VAL A 273 0.54 15.77 -9.80
C VAL A 273 1.66 16.70 -10.24
N ILE A 274 2.18 16.51 -11.46
CA ILE A 274 3.26 17.35 -12.01
C ILE A 274 2.80 18.80 -12.15
N SER A 275 1.57 19.02 -12.63
CA SER A 275 0.98 20.37 -12.74
C SER A 275 0.89 21.04 -11.38
N LYS A 276 0.38 20.35 -10.35
CA LYS A 276 0.29 20.91 -8.99
C LYS A 276 1.66 21.18 -8.38
N PHE A 277 2.64 20.31 -8.60
CA PHE A 277 4.01 20.53 -8.19
C PHE A 277 4.60 21.79 -8.82
N VAL A 278 4.54 21.92 -10.15
CA VAL A 278 5.12 23.04 -10.90
C VAL A 278 4.42 24.36 -10.56
N MET A 279 3.08 24.37 -10.49
CA MET A 279 2.31 25.58 -10.17
C MET A 279 2.59 26.11 -8.76
N ASN A 280 2.98 25.25 -7.83
CA ASN A 280 3.24 25.63 -6.43
C ASN A 280 4.75 25.63 -6.09
N ILE A 281 5.63 25.63 -7.08
CA ILE A 281 7.08 25.50 -6.84
C ILE A 281 7.65 26.65 -6.01
N LYS A 282 7.16 27.89 -6.18
CA LYS A 282 7.59 29.06 -5.39
C LYS A 282 7.24 28.90 -3.91
N LEU A 283 6.01 28.48 -3.64
CA LEU A 283 5.52 28.16 -2.31
C LEU A 283 6.35 27.03 -1.66
N LEU A 284 6.63 25.97 -2.42
CA LEU A 284 7.42 24.82 -1.95
C LEU A 284 8.90 25.16 -1.70
N ARG A 285 9.43 26.17 -2.39
CA ARG A 285 10.78 26.71 -2.16
C ARG A 285 10.86 27.69 -1.00
N GLY A 286 9.72 28.04 -0.38
CA GLY A 286 9.67 29.02 0.71
C GLY A 286 9.86 30.46 0.24
N GLU A 287 9.66 30.74 -1.05
CA GLU A 287 9.86 32.07 -1.64
C GLU A 287 8.63 33.00 -1.46
N ASP A 288 7.48 32.43 -1.05
CA ASP A 288 6.23 33.14 -0.74
C ASP A 288 5.81 32.87 0.72
N GLU A 289 6.35 33.61 1.69
CA GLU A 289 5.99 33.50 3.11
C GLU A 289 4.56 33.98 3.42
N SER A 290 3.88 34.64 2.47
CA SER A 290 2.53 35.18 2.64
C SER A 290 1.40 34.13 2.55
N VAL A 291 1.72 32.91 2.09
CA VAL A 291 0.76 31.80 1.94
C VAL A 291 1.28 30.61 2.73
N SER A 292 0.66 30.28 3.86
CA SER A 292 1.00 29.05 4.58
C SER A 292 0.58 27.82 3.77
N PRO A 293 1.39 26.74 3.73
CA PRO A 293 1.01 25.49 3.07
C PRO A 293 -0.34 24.98 3.60
N VAL A 294 -1.12 24.30 2.75
CA VAL A 294 -2.47 23.83 3.09
C VAL A 294 -2.46 22.96 4.35
N LEU A 295 -1.45 22.09 4.51
CA LEU A 295 -1.28 21.27 5.72
C LEU A 295 -0.86 22.07 6.96
N VAL A 296 -0.15 23.20 6.81
CA VAL A 296 0.30 24.03 7.95
C VAL A 296 -0.86 24.81 8.58
N LYS A 297 -1.93 25.12 7.81
CA LYS A 297 -3.14 25.75 8.34
C LYS A 297 -4.08 24.78 9.07
N GLU A 298 -3.92 23.48 8.88
CA GLU A 298 -4.79 22.45 9.49
C GLU A 298 -4.16 21.82 10.75
N GLU A 299 -2.87 22.06 11.01
CA GLU A 299 -2.13 21.63 12.20
C GLU A 299 -2.08 22.69 13.33
N ALA A 300 -2.67 23.88 13.12
CA ALA A 300 -2.66 25.01 14.06
C ALA A 300 -4.03 25.27 14.71
#